data_AF-A0A2N2JE19-F1
#
_entry.id   AF-A0A2N2JE19-F1
#
_cell.length_a   1.000
_cell.length_b   1.000
_cell.length_c   1.000
_cell.angle_alpha   90.00
_cell.angle_beta   90.00
_cell.angle_gamma   90.00
#
_symmetry.space_group_name_H-M   'P 1'
#
loop_
_entity.id
_entity.type
_entity.pdbx_description
1 polymer ?
#
loop_
_entity_poly.entity_id
_entity_poly.type
_entity_poly.pdbx_seq_one_letter_code
_entity_poly.pdbx_strand_id
1 'polypeptide(L)'
;MDTGGGGDVIAGDTGGGCVPGDYTTEIYPLLQLSCDSCHASSGSAGSTGLVFTGSAADDYAEITGLVETGNPASSVLVTKGTGKAHGGGAVFSPGGEEEQALICWISAGAPQ
;
A
#
# COMPACT_ATOMS: atom_id res chain seq x y z
N MET A 1 39.45 -3.92 -29.97
CA MET A 1 38.14 -3.24 -30.11
C MET A 1 37.45 -3.55 -28.79
N ASP A 2 37.72 -2.85 -27.69
CA ASP A 2 37.39 -1.44 -27.38
C ASP A 2 35.94 -1.14 -27.80
N THR A 3 34.98 -0.79 -26.94
CA THR A 3 35.04 0.11 -25.76
C THR A 3 33.87 -0.13 -24.78
N GLY A 4 34.11 0.10 -23.48
CA GLY A 4 33.20 0.81 -22.54
C GLY A 4 32.04 0.01 -21.92
N GLY A 5 31.68 0.15 -20.64
CA GLY A 5 32.11 0.99 -19.52
C GLY A 5 31.58 0.30 -18.23
N GLY A 6 32.27 0.35 -17.09
CA GLY A 6 32.24 1.49 -16.17
C GLY A 6 30.83 1.59 -15.57
N GLY A 7 30.53 1.04 -14.40
CA GLY A 7 31.18 1.31 -13.13
C GLY A 7 30.15 2.01 -12.24
N ASP A 8 29.93 1.42 -11.06
CA ASP A 8 29.38 2.04 -9.85
C ASP A 8 27.87 2.34 -9.82
N VAL A 9 27.11 1.36 -9.33
CA VAL A 9 25.85 1.67 -8.62
C VAL A 9 26.23 2.34 -7.30
N ILE A 10 26.00 3.65 -7.27
CA ILE A 10 26.07 4.50 -6.09
C ILE A 10 25.18 3.94 -4.97
N ALA A 11 25.69 3.96 -3.74
CA ALA A 11 24.91 3.69 -2.54
C ALA A 11 23.75 4.70 -2.43
N GLY A 12 22.55 4.25 -2.77
CA GLY A 12 21.31 5.03 -2.80
C GLY A 12 20.14 4.27 -3.43
N ASP A 13 20.14 2.94 -3.31
CA ASP A 13 19.10 2.04 -3.84
C ASP A 13 17.79 2.22 -3.08
N THR A 14 16.95 3.14 -3.55
CA THR A 14 15.58 3.32 -3.11
C THR A 14 14.66 2.92 -4.27
N GLY A 15 14.20 1.66 -4.27
CA GLY A 15 12.94 1.24 -4.89
C GLY A 15 12.79 1.43 -6.41
N GLY A 16 13.80 1.09 -7.21
CA GLY A 16 13.72 1.23 -8.67
C GLY A 16 12.84 0.16 -9.36
N GLY A 17 11.63 0.54 -9.78
CA GLY A 17 10.92 -0.21 -10.84
C GLY A 17 9.49 0.25 -11.17
N CYS A 18 8.73 0.73 -10.19
CA CYS A 18 7.32 1.06 -10.37
C CYS A 18 7.08 2.56 -10.16
N VAL A 19 6.14 3.13 -10.91
CA VAL A 19 5.68 4.52 -10.72
C VAL A 19 4.59 4.48 -9.64
N PRO A 20 4.72 5.21 -8.52
CA PRO A 20 3.69 5.21 -7.49
C PRO A 20 2.43 5.87 -8.03
N GLY A 21 1.28 5.21 -7.82
CA GLY A 21 -0.03 5.78 -8.13
C GLY A 21 -0.36 6.94 -7.20
N ASP A 22 -1.24 7.83 -7.66
CA ASP A 22 -1.80 8.92 -6.86
C ASP A 22 -2.73 8.37 -5.78
N TYR A 23 -2.64 8.90 -4.55
CA TYR A 23 -3.42 8.34 -3.44
C TYR A 23 -4.91 8.54 -3.66
N THR A 24 -5.33 9.72 -4.08
CA THR A 24 -6.76 10.06 -4.18
C THR A 24 -7.45 9.33 -5.32
N THR A 25 -6.74 9.12 -6.43
CA THR A 25 -7.34 8.63 -7.69
C THR A 25 -7.04 7.17 -8.00
N GLU A 26 -6.02 6.56 -7.37
CA GLU A 26 -5.63 5.18 -7.63
C GLU A 26 -5.63 4.33 -6.35
N ILE A 27 -4.89 4.75 -5.32
CA ILE A 27 -4.69 3.91 -4.13
C ILE A 27 -5.92 3.88 -3.23
N TYR A 28 -6.54 5.03 -2.96
CA TYR A 28 -7.71 5.11 -2.10
C TYR A 28 -8.91 4.36 -2.68
N PRO A 29 -9.28 4.50 -3.98
CA PRO A 29 -10.35 3.68 -4.56
C PRO A 29 -10.09 2.18 -4.50
N LEU A 30 -8.83 1.75 -4.68
CA LEU A 30 -8.43 0.35 -4.52
C LEU A 30 -8.65 -0.14 -3.09
N LEU A 31 -8.20 0.63 -2.09
CA LEU A 31 -8.38 0.28 -0.68
C LEU A 31 -9.86 0.28 -0.29
N GLN A 32 -10.62 1.27 -0.74
CA GLN A 32 -12.05 1.37 -0.45
C GLN A 32 -12.81 0.16 -1.04
N LEU A 33 -12.57 -0.19 -2.30
CA LEU A 33 -13.22 -1.33 -2.95
C LEU A 33 -12.97 -2.65 -2.21
N SER A 34 -11.76 -2.85 -1.69
CA SER A 34 -11.35 -4.10 -1.05
C SER A 34 -11.64 -4.17 0.45
N CYS A 35 -11.69 -3.03 1.16
CA CYS A 35 -11.71 -3.00 2.62
C CYS A 35 -12.99 -2.43 3.22
N ASP A 36 -13.66 -1.48 2.56
CA ASP A 36 -14.77 -0.69 3.13
C ASP A 36 -15.95 -1.54 3.60
N SER A 37 -16.29 -2.62 2.88
CA SER A 37 -17.41 -3.50 3.24
C SER A 37 -17.35 -4.07 4.66
N CYS A 38 -16.14 -4.22 5.23
CA CYS A 38 -15.92 -4.63 6.61
C CYS A 38 -15.44 -3.46 7.48
N HIS A 39 -14.59 -2.59 6.94
CA HIS A 39 -13.96 -1.45 7.62
C HIS A 39 -14.77 -0.15 7.46
N ALA A 40 -16.09 -0.23 7.51
CA ALA A 40 -16.97 0.92 7.64
C ALA A 40 -17.49 1.05 9.07
N SER A 41 -18.00 2.22 9.46
CA SER A 41 -18.56 2.44 10.82
C SER A 41 -19.66 1.45 11.21
N SER A 42 -20.43 0.94 10.25
CA SER A 42 -21.45 -0.10 10.42
C SER A 42 -20.96 -1.52 10.11
N GLY A 43 -19.72 -1.67 9.67
CA GLY A 43 -19.11 -2.93 9.25
C GLY A 43 -18.62 -3.77 10.43
N SER A 44 -18.32 -5.04 10.16
CA SER A 44 -17.84 -6.00 11.18
C SER A 44 -16.48 -5.61 11.79
N ALA A 45 -15.70 -4.76 11.11
CA ALA A 45 -14.43 -4.21 11.56
C ALA A 45 -14.50 -2.70 11.86
N GLY A 46 -15.69 -2.12 12.02
CA GLY A 46 -15.91 -0.69 12.26
C GLY A 46 -15.39 -0.14 13.59
N SER A 47 -14.83 -0.98 14.45
CA SER A 47 -14.19 -0.60 15.72
C SER A 47 -12.66 -0.81 15.70
N THR A 48 -12.10 -1.14 14.54
CA THR A 48 -10.66 -1.31 14.36
C THR A 48 -9.97 0.03 14.06
N GLY A 49 -8.64 0.03 13.98
CA GLY A 49 -7.84 1.24 13.68
C GLY A 49 -7.85 1.69 12.22
N LEU A 50 -8.77 1.18 11.40
CA LEU A 50 -9.04 1.64 10.04
C LEU A 50 -10.54 1.63 9.83
N VAL A 51 -11.13 2.81 9.62
CA VAL A 51 -12.53 2.97 9.27
C VAL A 51 -12.67 3.94 8.10
N PHE A 52 -13.13 3.45 6.96
CA PHE A 52 -13.37 4.28 5.78
C PHE A 52 -14.58 5.19 5.99
N THR A 53 -14.40 6.47 5.73
CA THR A 53 -15.46 7.48 5.74
C THR A 53 -16.04 7.75 4.34
N GLY A 54 -15.32 7.31 3.30
CA GLY A 54 -15.59 7.65 1.90
C GLY A 54 -14.92 8.94 1.44
N SER A 55 -14.14 9.58 2.30
CA SER A 55 -13.34 10.76 1.98
C SER A 55 -11.86 10.40 2.02
N ALA A 56 -11.20 10.39 0.86
CA ALA A 56 -9.77 10.10 0.76
C ALA A 56 -8.94 11.00 1.70
N ALA A 57 -9.28 12.29 1.75
CA ALA A 57 -8.59 13.25 2.58
C ALA A 57 -8.72 12.96 4.08
N ASP A 58 -9.91 12.55 4.54
CA ASP A 58 -10.16 12.27 5.95
C ASP A 58 -9.53 10.94 6.39
N ASP A 59 -9.50 9.95 5.48
CA ASP A 59 -9.01 8.59 5.77
C ASP A 59 -7.47 8.47 5.67
N TYR A 60 -6.79 9.43 5.03
CA TYR A 60 -5.36 9.34 4.72
C TYR A 60 -4.48 9.14 5.96
N ALA A 61 -4.80 9.81 7.07
CA ALA A 61 -4.02 9.70 8.30
C ALA A 61 -4.11 8.30 8.93
N GLU A 62 -5.27 7.65 8.88
CA GLU A 62 -5.44 6.27 9.37
C GLU A 62 -4.73 5.28 8.46
N ILE A 63 -4.89 5.43 7.15
CA ILE A 63 -4.25 4.57 6.14
C ILE A 63 -2.72 4.65 6.26
N THR A 64 -2.16 5.86 6.32
CA THR A 64 -0.70 6.03 6.44
C THR A 64 -0.15 5.66 7.81
N GLY A 65 -0.98 5.65 8.86
CA GLY A 65 -0.62 5.08 10.16
C GLY A 65 -0.38 3.56 10.13
N LEU A 66 -0.74 2.88 9.04
CA LEU A 66 -0.65 1.43 8.87
C LEU A 66 0.41 1.00 7.84
N VAL A 67 1.24 1.94 7.38
CA VAL A 67 2.31 1.67 6.40
C VAL A 67 3.69 1.90 6.98
N GLU A 68 4.64 1.09 6.52
CA GLU A 68 6.05 1.15 6.93
C GLU A 68 6.90 1.40 5.68
N THR A 69 7.23 2.66 5.41
CA THR A 69 7.94 3.06 4.18
C THR A 69 9.33 2.46 4.06
N GLY A 70 10.00 2.18 5.19
CA GLY A 70 11.28 1.48 5.24
C GLY A 70 11.18 -0.03 5.03
N ASN A 71 9.98 -0.62 5.13
CA ASN A 71 9.73 -2.02 4.83
C ASN A 71 8.31 -2.22 4.26
N PRO A 72 8.07 -1.77 3.01
CA PRO A 72 6.72 -1.65 2.43
C PRO A 72 5.91 -2.95 2.46
N ALA A 73 6.53 -4.07 2.10
CA ALA A 73 5.87 -5.38 2.08
C ALA A 73 5.47 -5.91 3.47
N SER A 74 6.07 -5.36 4.54
CA SER A 74 5.72 -5.70 5.93
C SER A 74 4.62 -4.82 6.53
N SER A 75 4.21 -3.77 5.82
CA SER A 75 3.16 -2.85 6.25
C SER A 75 1.89 -3.61 6.66
N VAL A 76 1.17 -3.08 7.64
CA VAL A 76 -0.07 -3.69 8.11
C VAL A 76 -1.08 -3.78 6.97
N LEU A 77 -1.23 -2.74 6.14
CA LEU A 77 -2.13 -2.78 4.98
C LEU A 77 -1.80 -3.92 4.00
N VAL A 78 -0.51 -4.10 3.67
CA VAL A 78 -0.06 -5.13 2.72
C VAL A 78 -0.25 -6.53 3.30
N THR A 79 0.20 -6.74 4.53
CA THR A 79 0.11 -8.05 5.19
C THR A 79 -1.33 -8.46 5.46
N LYS A 80 -2.18 -7.55 5.95
CA LYS A 80 -3.61 -7.83 6.15
C LYS A 80 -4.35 -8.00 4.83
N GLY A 81 -4.06 -7.17 3.84
CA GLY A 81 -4.64 -7.24 2.50
C GLY A 81 -4.42 -8.60 1.84
N THR A 82 -3.21 -9.15 1.98
CA THR A 82 -2.85 -10.51 1.51
C THR A 82 -3.30 -11.65 2.44
N GLY A 83 -4.08 -11.34 3.48
CA GLY A 83 -4.68 -12.31 4.39
C GLY A 83 -3.81 -12.76 5.57
N LYS A 84 -2.59 -12.23 5.72
CA LYS A 84 -1.71 -12.59 6.83
C LYS A 84 -2.26 -12.01 8.14
N ALA A 85 -2.71 -12.90 9.03
CA ALA A 85 -3.34 -12.55 10.31
C ALA A 85 -4.55 -11.60 10.16
N HIS A 86 -5.26 -11.64 9.03
CA HIS A 86 -6.49 -10.88 8.83
C HIS A 86 -7.69 -11.81 9.04
N GLY A 87 -8.55 -11.48 10.00
CA GLY A 87 -9.68 -12.35 10.38
C GLY A 87 -10.68 -12.64 9.24
N GLY A 88 -10.76 -11.74 8.25
CA GLY A 88 -11.59 -11.90 7.05
C GLY A 88 -10.94 -12.69 5.91
N GLY A 89 -9.68 -13.12 6.07
CA GLY A 89 -8.91 -13.73 4.99
C GLY A 89 -8.25 -12.69 4.08
N ALA A 90 -7.80 -13.14 2.91
CA ALA A 90 -7.16 -12.27 1.91
C ALA A 90 -8.22 -11.50 1.11
N VAL A 91 -7.97 -10.20 0.89
CA VAL A 91 -8.76 -9.31 0.02
C VAL A 91 -7.99 -8.89 -1.23
N PHE A 92 -6.66 -9.04 -1.21
CA PHE A 92 -5.79 -9.01 -2.38
C PHE A 92 -5.26 -10.40 -2.67
N SER A 93 -4.98 -10.68 -3.94
CA SER A 93 -4.20 -11.85 -4.30
C SER A 93 -2.74 -11.64 -3.86
N PRO A 94 -2.12 -12.56 -3.09
CA PRO A 94 -0.68 -12.49 -2.82
C PRO A 94 0.13 -12.52 -4.12
N GLY A 95 1.01 -11.55 -4.31
CA GLY A 95 1.74 -11.27 -5.55
C GLY A 95 0.91 -10.58 -6.64
N GLY A 96 -0.34 -10.21 -6.36
CA GLY A 96 -1.26 -9.57 -7.30
C GLY A 96 -0.92 -8.12 -7.60
N GLU A 97 -1.66 -7.54 -8.55
CA GLU A 97 -1.46 -6.14 -8.97
C GLU A 97 -1.80 -5.16 -7.85
N GLU A 98 -2.81 -5.45 -7.03
CA GLU A 98 -3.22 -4.57 -5.93
C GLU A 98 -2.18 -4.51 -4.82
N GLU A 99 -1.58 -5.65 -4.47
CA GLU A 99 -0.46 -5.70 -3.53
C GLU A 99 0.73 -4.91 -4.07
N GLN A 100 1.08 -5.09 -5.36
CA GLN A 100 2.22 -4.42 -5.97
C GLN A 100 2.01 -2.90 -6.06
N ALA A 101 0.81 -2.44 -6.43
CA ALA A 101 0.47 -1.02 -6.45
C ALA A 101 0.62 -0.39 -5.06
N LEU A 102 0.11 -1.07 -4.03
CA LEU A 102 0.21 -0.61 -2.65
C LEU A 102 1.67 -0.60 -2.16
N ILE A 103 2.44 -1.66 -2.42
CA ILE A 103 3.89 -1.70 -2.10
C ILE A 103 4.62 -0.56 -2.81
N CYS A 104 4.30 -0.29 -4.08
CA CYS A 104 4.92 0.77 -4.85
C CYS A 104 4.69 2.15 -4.23
N TRP A 105 3.43 2.46 -3.94
CA TRP A 105 3.03 3.71 -3.31
C TRP A 105 3.69 3.91 -1.94
N ILE A 106 3.73 2.86 -1.10
CA ILE A 106 4.40 2.90 0.22
C ILE A 106 5.91 3.11 0.05
N SER A 107 6.54 2.43 -0.91
CA SER A 107 7.99 2.57 -1.19
C SER A 107 8.36 4.00 -1.59
N ALA A 108 7.45 4.73 -2.24
CA ALA A 108 7.63 6.12 -2.62
C ALA A 108 7.37 7.12 -1.48
N GLY A 109 7.12 6.65 -0.26
CA GLY A 109 6.81 7.49 0.90
C GLY A 109 5.32 7.76 1.08
N ALA A 110 4.45 6.97 0.45
CA ALA A 110 3.00 7.09 0.54
C ALA A 110 2.48 8.51 0.17
N PRO A 111 2.87 9.09 -0.97
CA PRO A 111 2.49 10.46 -1.34
C PRO A 111 0.96 10.61 -1.50
N GLN A 112 0.43 11.82 -1.24
CA GLN A 112 -0.97 12.14 -1.58
C GLN A 112 -1.15 12.41 -3.07
#